data_AF-A0A7J7J2S9-F1
#
_entry.id   AF-A0A7J7J2S9-F1
#
_cell.length_a   1.000
_cell.length_b   1.000
_cell.length_c   1.000
_cell.angle_alpha   90.00
_cell.angle_beta   90.00
_cell.angle_gamma   90.00
#
_symmetry.space_group_name_H-M   'P 1'
#
loop_
_entity.id
_entity.type
_entity.pdbx_description
1 polymer ?
#
loop_
_entity_poly.entity_id
_entity_poly.type
_entity_poly.pdbx_seq_one_letter_code
_entity_poly.pdbx_strand_id
1 'polypeptide(L)'
;MLAVYLASIADEECDCGPAAECDSRCCEPLTCRLVVGARCATGECCDLETCRLKSLGTVCRHVADNQCDLPEYCNGAAEWCPSDSYIADGRACYALSPAYCNNGRCQSRDTQCKYVWGDNSNSSIDDCYTEWNSHGNYYGHCGYTINDTLLSPHPEYLKCKTLEDSFCGMLHCSSPNIRGIPGLPVYVDYYYTDMYINGVGHSCRFVVFDVGKNSLAIIAINF
;
A
#
# COMPACT_ATOMS: atom_id res chain seq x y z
N MET A 1 -4.42 -43.86 -20.91
CA MET A 1 -4.89 -43.46 -19.56
C MET A 1 -3.87 -42.48 -19.02
N LEU A 2 -4.12 -41.20 -18.77
CA LEU A 2 -5.35 -40.40 -18.79
C LEU A 2 -5.06 -39.13 -19.60
N ALA A 3 -6.04 -38.69 -20.38
CA ALA A 3 -6.09 -37.32 -20.87
C ALA A 3 -6.35 -36.42 -19.65
N VAL A 4 -5.33 -35.66 -19.24
CA VAL A 4 -5.54 -34.47 -18.43
C VAL A 4 -6.25 -33.48 -19.35
N TYR A 5 -7.58 -33.55 -19.33
CA TYR A 5 -8.42 -32.58 -20.00
C TYR A 5 -8.04 -31.21 -19.44
N LEU A 6 -7.44 -30.39 -20.29
CA LEU A 6 -7.38 -28.95 -20.11
C LEU A 6 -8.83 -28.46 -20.09
N ALA A 7 -9.45 -28.41 -18.91
CA ALA A 7 -10.56 -27.50 -18.71
C ALA A 7 -9.99 -26.10 -18.99
N SER A 8 -10.60 -25.39 -19.94
CA SER A 8 -10.28 -23.98 -20.09
C SER A 8 -10.76 -23.27 -18.83
N ILE A 9 -10.02 -22.30 -18.32
CA ILE A 9 -10.42 -21.47 -17.15
C ILE A 9 -11.84 -20.86 -17.36
N ALA A 10 -12.32 -20.78 -18.61
CA ALA A 10 -13.63 -20.26 -18.97
C ALA A 10 -14.81 -21.23 -18.69
N ASP A 11 -14.55 -22.53 -18.41
CA ASP A 11 -15.60 -23.54 -18.16
C ASP A 11 -15.61 -24.04 -16.69
N GLU A 12 -14.80 -23.44 -15.82
CA GLU A 12 -14.77 -23.75 -14.39
C GLU A 12 -15.84 -22.97 -13.64
N GLU A 13 -16.57 -23.64 -12.75
CA GLU A 13 -17.56 -22.99 -11.87
C GLU A 13 -16.99 -22.66 -10.49
N CYS A 14 -15.88 -23.31 -10.12
CA CYS A 14 -15.14 -23.08 -8.88
C CYS A 14 -13.72 -23.63 -8.99
N ASP A 15 -12.81 -23.07 -8.19
CA ASP A 15 -11.45 -23.58 -8.02
C ASP A 15 -11.08 -23.50 -6.52
N CYS A 16 -10.67 -24.63 -5.96
CA CYS A 16 -10.18 -24.74 -4.58
C CYS A 16 -8.71 -25.17 -4.52
N GLY A 17 -8.00 -25.06 -5.64
CA GLY A 17 -6.63 -25.51 -5.80
C GLY A 17 -6.51 -27.01 -6.08
N PRO A 18 -5.29 -27.57 -5.95
CA PRO A 18 -5.04 -28.98 -6.17
C PRO A 18 -5.88 -29.88 -5.26
N ALA A 19 -6.31 -31.04 -5.74
CA ALA A 19 -7.18 -31.96 -4.99
C ALA A 19 -6.62 -32.42 -3.64
N ALA A 20 -5.29 -32.43 -3.47
CA ALA A 20 -4.65 -32.77 -2.19
C ALA A 20 -4.76 -31.65 -1.13
N GLU A 21 -5.04 -30.42 -1.55
CA GLU A 21 -5.09 -29.21 -0.72
C GLU A 21 -6.50 -28.60 -0.67
N CYS A 22 -7.44 -29.11 -1.48
CA CYS A 22 -8.83 -28.65 -1.50
C CYS A 22 -9.61 -29.15 -0.27
N ASP A 23 -9.95 -28.22 0.61
CA ASP A 23 -10.83 -28.45 1.78
C ASP A 23 -12.29 -27.97 1.52
N SER A 24 -12.60 -27.57 0.28
CA SER A 24 -13.94 -27.09 -0.07
C SER A 24 -14.93 -28.24 -0.14
N ARG A 25 -16.06 -28.09 0.56
CA ARG A 25 -17.20 -29.02 0.51
C ARG A 25 -18.15 -28.69 -0.65
N CYS A 26 -17.92 -27.55 -1.30
CA CYS A 26 -18.80 -26.96 -2.30
C CYS A 26 -18.26 -27.11 -3.73
N CYS A 27 -16.99 -27.45 -3.88
CA CYS A 27 -16.30 -27.61 -5.16
C CYS A 27 -15.73 -29.03 -5.31
N GLU A 28 -15.93 -29.65 -6.48
CA GLU A 28 -15.32 -30.94 -6.81
C GLU A 28 -13.93 -30.71 -7.45
N PRO A 29 -12.82 -30.98 -6.74
CA PRO A 29 -11.49 -30.51 -7.12
C PRO A 29 -10.93 -31.12 -8.40
N LEU A 30 -11.45 -32.27 -8.86
CA LEU A 30 -10.99 -32.89 -10.11
C LEU A 30 -11.72 -32.37 -11.35
N THR A 31 -12.87 -31.73 -11.16
CA THR A 31 -13.73 -31.28 -12.26
C THR A 31 -13.95 -29.78 -12.29
N CYS A 32 -13.51 -29.06 -11.25
CA CYS A 32 -13.68 -27.61 -11.09
C CYS A 32 -15.15 -27.18 -11.23
N ARG A 33 -16.07 -28.00 -10.70
CA ARG A 33 -17.52 -27.80 -10.76
C ARG A 33 -18.12 -27.78 -9.37
N LEU A 34 -19.22 -27.04 -9.24
CA LEU A 34 -19.98 -27.00 -8.01
C LEU A 34 -20.57 -28.38 -7.70
N VAL A 35 -20.54 -28.78 -6.43
CA VAL A 35 -21.27 -29.96 -5.99
C VAL A 35 -22.78 -29.78 -6.19
N VAL A 36 -23.52 -30.87 -6.34
CA VAL A 36 -24.96 -30.81 -6.62
C VAL A 36 -25.70 -29.99 -5.55
N GLY A 37 -26.36 -28.92 -5.98
CA GLY A 37 -27.16 -28.05 -5.12
C GLY A 37 -26.40 -26.88 -4.48
N ALA A 38 -25.09 -26.77 -4.69
CA ALA A 38 -24.32 -25.58 -4.36
C ALA A 38 -24.66 -24.41 -5.30
N ARG A 39 -24.48 -23.18 -4.81
CA ARG A 39 -24.66 -21.93 -5.56
C ARG A 39 -23.37 -21.12 -5.68
N CYS A 40 -22.39 -21.44 -4.85
CA CYS A 40 -21.08 -20.83 -4.77
C CYS A 40 -20.15 -21.81 -4.06
N ALA A 41 -18.84 -21.60 -4.19
CA ALA A 41 -17.83 -22.39 -3.48
C ALA A 41 -16.60 -21.58 -3.03
N THR A 42 -16.57 -20.29 -3.36
CA THR A 42 -15.48 -19.35 -3.03
C THR A 42 -16.06 -17.96 -2.78
N GLY A 43 -15.22 -17.00 -2.37
CA GLY A 43 -15.62 -15.60 -2.16
C GLY A 43 -16.23 -15.31 -0.79
N GLU A 44 -16.11 -14.06 -0.37
CA GLU A 44 -16.48 -13.56 0.96
C GLU A 44 -17.99 -13.59 1.20
N CYS A 45 -18.79 -13.60 0.13
CA CYS A 45 -20.24 -13.67 0.13
C CYS A 45 -20.78 -15.09 -0.07
N CYS A 46 -19.93 -16.12 -0.06
CA CYS A 46 -20.36 -17.51 0.04
C CYS A 46 -20.30 -18.01 1.50
N ASP A 47 -21.38 -18.65 1.94
CA ASP A 47 -21.33 -19.49 3.14
C ASP A 47 -20.84 -20.88 2.72
N LEU A 48 -19.58 -21.19 3.05
CA LEU A 48 -18.90 -22.43 2.65
C LEU A 48 -19.39 -23.68 3.41
N GLU A 49 -20.18 -23.51 4.48
CA GLU A 49 -20.81 -24.65 5.16
C GLU A 49 -22.11 -25.06 4.47
N THR A 50 -22.87 -24.09 3.96
CA THR A 50 -24.16 -24.35 3.27
C THR A 50 -24.05 -24.33 1.75
N CYS A 51 -22.91 -23.88 1.20
CA CYS A 51 -22.66 -23.64 -0.21
C CYS A 51 -23.70 -22.69 -0.85
N ARG A 52 -24.15 -21.69 -0.07
CA ARG A 52 -25.15 -20.70 -0.48
C ARG A 52 -24.63 -19.29 -0.36
N LEU A 53 -25.17 -18.40 -1.20
CA LEU A 53 -24.89 -16.98 -1.11
C LEU A 53 -25.43 -16.43 0.21
N LYS A 54 -24.59 -15.64 0.89
CA LYS A 54 -24.99 -14.88 2.07
C LYS A 54 -26.09 -13.89 1.72
N SER A 55 -26.96 -13.58 2.69
CA SER A 55 -28.09 -12.67 2.49
C SER A 55 -27.64 -11.26 2.10
N LEU A 56 -28.49 -10.57 1.32
CA LEU A 56 -28.33 -9.14 1.03
C LEU A 56 -28.10 -8.35 2.33
N GLY A 57 -27.11 -7.45 2.33
CA GLY A 57 -26.79 -6.62 3.48
C GLY A 57 -25.86 -7.28 4.51
N THR A 58 -25.37 -8.49 4.26
CA THR A 58 -24.31 -9.10 5.07
C THR A 58 -22.99 -8.38 4.81
N VAL A 59 -22.31 -7.89 5.84
CA VAL A 59 -20.99 -7.26 5.70
C VAL A 59 -19.99 -8.30 5.17
N CYS A 60 -19.31 -7.98 4.07
CA CYS A 60 -18.27 -8.84 3.49
C CYS A 60 -16.87 -8.21 3.58
N ARG A 61 -16.76 -6.89 3.67
CA ARG A 61 -15.52 -6.19 4.02
C ARG A 61 -15.80 -5.14 5.08
N HIS A 62 -15.00 -5.16 6.13
CA HIS A 62 -15.04 -4.15 7.19
C HIS A 62 -14.17 -2.95 6.82
N VAL A 63 -14.53 -1.79 7.36
CA VAL A 63 -13.76 -0.55 7.19
C VAL A 63 -12.32 -0.72 7.69
N ALA A 64 -11.35 -0.36 6.86
CA ALA A 64 -9.94 -0.28 7.21
C ALA A 64 -9.60 1.01 7.97
N ASP A 65 -10.24 2.12 7.62
CA ASP A 65 -10.13 3.42 8.30
C ASP A 65 -11.52 4.05 8.45
N ASN A 66 -11.87 4.46 9.67
CA ASN A 66 -13.22 4.93 9.97
C ASN A 66 -13.57 6.33 9.41
N GLN A 67 -12.59 7.07 8.91
CA GLN A 67 -12.81 8.39 8.29
C GLN A 67 -12.70 8.33 6.77
N CYS A 68 -11.94 7.36 6.25
CA CYS A 68 -11.62 7.28 4.83
C CYS A 68 -12.19 6.07 4.11
N ASP A 69 -12.73 5.07 4.80
CA ASP A 69 -13.20 3.82 4.19
C ASP A 69 -14.70 3.58 4.41
N LEU A 70 -15.33 2.82 3.52
CA LEU A 70 -16.74 2.43 3.61
C LEU A 70 -16.85 0.90 3.75
N PRO A 71 -17.86 0.36 4.45
CA PRO A 71 -18.07 -1.08 4.46
C PRO A 71 -18.79 -1.55 3.19
N GLU A 72 -18.49 -2.77 2.74
CA GLU A 72 -19.17 -3.44 1.63
C GLU A 72 -20.05 -4.56 2.13
N TYR A 73 -21.13 -4.75 1.39
CA TYR A 73 -22.19 -5.67 1.73
C TYR A 73 -22.48 -6.60 0.57
N CYS A 74 -22.68 -7.88 0.89
CA CYS A 74 -23.15 -8.86 -0.06
C CYS A 74 -24.46 -8.41 -0.69
N ASN A 75 -24.58 -8.55 -2.00
CA ASN A 75 -25.80 -8.23 -2.75
C ASN A 75 -26.81 -9.39 -2.76
N GLY A 76 -26.45 -10.55 -2.20
CA GLY A 76 -27.27 -11.77 -2.20
C GLY A 76 -27.39 -12.49 -3.55
N ALA A 77 -26.66 -12.02 -4.57
CA ALA A 77 -26.71 -12.52 -5.94
C ALA A 77 -25.34 -12.96 -6.50
N ALA A 78 -24.24 -12.54 -5.87
CA ALA A 78 -22.87 -12.91 -6.23
C ALA A 78 -22.10 -13.43 -4.99
N GLU A 79 -21.13 -14.31 -5.24
CA GLU A 79 -20.30 -14.94 -4.20
C GLU A 79 -19.12 -14.08 -3.75
N TRP A 80 -18.72 -13.12 -4.59
CA TRP A 80 -17.66 -12.15 -4.30
C TRP A 80 -18.22 -10.90 -3.65
N CYS A 81 -17.47 -10.32 -2.71
CA CYS A 81 -17.78 -8.99 -2.20
C CYS A 81 -17.73 -7.97 -3.36
N PRO A 82 -18.60 -6.94 -3.37
CA PRO A 82 -18.47 -5.84 -4.33
C PRO A 82 -17.09 -5.17 -4.27
N SER A 83 -16.73 -4.45 -5.34
CA SER A 83 -15.48 -3.69 -5.38
C SER A 83 -15.35 -2.72 -4.20
N ASP A 84 -14.15 -2.68 -3.62
CA ASP A 84 -13.78 -1.77 -2.54
C ASP A 84 -14.08 -0.32 -2.92
N SER A 85 -14.88 0.34 -2.09
CA SER A 85 -15.29 1.72 -2.23
C SER A 85 -14.89 2.50 -0.98
N TYR A 86 -14.34 3.69 -1.18
CA TYR A 86 -13.84 4.51 -0.09
C TYR A 86 -14.21 5.99 -0.25
N ILE A 87 -14.01 6.76 0.80
CA ILE A 87 -14.22 8.22 0.79
C ILE A 87 -13.23 8.85 -0.19
N ALA A 88 -13.73 9.76 -1.03
CA ALA A 88 -12.95 10.39 -2.09
C ALA A 88 -11.58 10.91 -1.62
N ASP A 89 -10.56 10.64 -2.43
CA ASP A 89 -9.19 11.07 -2.17
C ASP A 89 -9.12 12.61 -2.02
N GLY A 90 -8.24 13.08 -1.13
CA GLY A 90 -8.09 14.50 -0.80
C GLY A 90 -9.08 15.01 0.24
N ARG A 91 -10.05 14.19 0.70
CA ARG A 91 -10.89 14.55 1.85
C ARG A 91 -10.05 14.64 3.12
N ALA A 92 -10.05 15.80 3.77
CA ALA A 92 -9.38 15.96 5.06
C ALA A 92 -9.93 14.98 6.11
N CYS A 93 -9.03 14.34 6.85
CA CYS A 93 -9.32 13.35 7.90
C CYS A 93 -8.43 13.59 9.13
N TYR A 94 -8.95 13.30 10.32
CA TYR A 94 -8.41 13.67 11.64
C TYR A 94 -8.15 15.18 11.81
N ALA A 95 -8.18 15.68 13.06
CA ALA A 95 -8.19 17.12 13.33
C ALA A 95 -6.83 17.72 13.70
N LEU A 96 -5.81 16.89 13.95
CA LEU A 96 -4.58 17.32 14.65
C LEU A 96 -3.35 17.50 13.74
N SER A 97 -3.42 17.06 12.47
CA SER A 97 -2.36 17.19 11.47
C SER A 97 -3.00 17.36 10.09
N PRO A 98 -2.37 18.05 9.12
CA PRO A 98 -2.73 17.92 7.72
C PRO A 98 -2.67 16.43 7.34
N ALA A 99 -3.83 15.85 7.11
CA ALA A 99 -3.99 14.46 6.75
C ALA A 99 -5.23 14.33 5.87
N TYR A 100 -5.10 13.50 4.84
CA TYR A 100 -6.10 13.39 3.79
C TYR A 100 -6.32 11.93 3.42
N CYS A 101 -7.55 11.61 3.05
CA CYS A 101 -7.88 10.31 2.54
C CYS A 101 -7.12 10.07 1.23
N ASN A 102 -6.49 8.91 1.15
CA ASN A 102 -5.90 8.37 -0.07
C ASN A 102 -6.07 6.86 -0.06
N ASN A 103 -6.77 6.33 -1.05
CA ASN A 103 -7.00 4.89 -1.24
C ASN A 103 -7.55 4.20 0.03
N GLY A 104 -8.65 4.75 0.57
CA GLY A 104 -9.33 4.20 1.75
C GLY A 104 -8.62 4.38 3.09
N ARG A 105 -7.50 5.11 3.14
CA ARG A 105 -6.77 5.36 4.39
C ARG A 105 -6.49 6.82 4.60
N CYS A 106 -6.52 7.26 5.86
CA CYS A 106 -6.08 8.60 6.19
C CYS A 106 -4.55 8.68 6.24
N GLN A 107 -3.97 9.44 5.33
CA GLN A 107 -2.52 9.56 5.17
C GLN A 107 -2.01 10.90 5.71
N SER A 108 -0.90 10.87 6.43
CA SER A 108 -0.11 12.02 6.83
C SER A 108 1.38 11.70 6.77
N ARG A 109 2.24 12.73 6.86
CA ARG A 109 3.70 12.49 6.98
C ARG A 109 4.05 11.66 8.20
N ASP A 110 3.32 11.83 9.31
CA ASP A 110 3.51 11.03 10.52
C ASP A 110 3.15 9.56 10.28
N THR A 111 2.01 9.26 9.64
CA THR A 111 1.62 7.88 9.38
C THR A 111 2.60 7.20 8.42
N GLN A 112 3.12 7.93 7.43
CA GLN A 112 4.15 7.43 6.53
C GLN A 112 5.48 7.17 7.27
N CYS A 113 5.91 8.07 8.15
CA CYS A 113 7.09 7.84 8.97
C CYS A 113 6.92 6.60 9.86
N LYS A 114 5.75 6.44 10.50
CA LYS A 114 5.43 5.26 11.32
C LYS A 114 5.48 3.98 10.52
N TYR A 115 4.97 3.98 9.30
CA TYR A 115 5.02 2.83 8.41
C TYR A 115 6.46 2.39 8.08
N VAL A 116 7.38 3.35 7.89
CA VAL A 116 8.77 3.06 7.51
C VAL A 116 9.64 2.72 8.72
N TRP A 117 9.51 3.49 9.80
CA TRP A 117 10.45 3.53 10.92
C TRP A 117 9.88 2.98 12.24
N GLY A 118 8.60 2.58 12.25
CA GLY A 118 7.87 2.08 13.41
C GLY A 118 7.09 3.15 14.17
N ASP A 119 6.20 2.71 15.05
CA ASP A 119 5.20 3.57 15.74
C ASP A 119 5.78 4.74 16.54
N ASN A 120 7.04 4.64 16.97
CA ASN A 120 7.76 5.68 17.72
C ASN A 120 8.42 6.76 16.84
N SER A 121 8.04 6.81 15.56
CA SER A 121 8.53 7.82 14.61
C SER A 121 7.42 8.77 14.19
N ASN A 122 7.82 9.97 13.76
CA ASN A 122 6.92 10.99 13.25
C ASN A 122 7.62 11.76 12.12
N SER A 123 6.88 12.63 11.44
CA SER A 123 7.46 13.64 10.56
C SER A 123 8.52 14.44 11.34
N SER A 124 9.63 14.71 10.67
CA SER A 124 10.62 15.62 11.23
C SER A 124 10.13 17.07 11.16
N ILE A 125 10.94 17.97 11.71
CA ILE A 125 10.71 19.41 11.67
C ILE A 125 10.70 19.94 10.23
N ASP A 126 10.00 21.05 10.03
CA ASP A 126 9.81 21.67 8.71
C ASP A 126 11.14 22.01 8.03
N ASP A 127 12.17 22.43 8.80
CA ASP A 127 13.49 22.73 8.28
C ASP A 127 14.12 21.54 7.54
N CYS A 128 13.91 20.30 8.02
CA CYS A 128 14.40 19.11 7.32
C CYS A 128 13.86 19.05 5.88
N TYR A 129 12.62 19.49 5.66
CA TYR A 129 12.03 19.53 4.33
C TYR A 129 12.55 20.72 3.55
N THR A 130 12.43 21.94 4.08
CA THR A 130 12.73 23.16 3.33
C THR A 130 14.20 23.30 2.97
N GLU A 131 15.11 22.84 3.84
CA GLU A 131 16.55 22.89 3.59
C GLU A 131 16.99 21.78 2.64
N TRP A 132 16.62 20.51 2.90
CA TRP A 132 17.12 19.41 2.09
C TRP A 132 16.41 19.31 0.73
N ASN A 133 15.08 19.44 0.66
CA ASN A 133 14.35 19.26 -0.59
C ASN A 133 14.55 20.41 -1.59
N SER A 134 14.92 21.61 -1.12
CA SER A 134 15.27 22.74 -2.00
C SER A 134 16.65 22.57 -2.66
N HIS A 135 17.53 21.73 -2.11
CA HIS A 135 18.85 21.48 -2.67
C HIS A 135 18.82 20.60 -3.93
N GLY A 136 17.83 19.71 -4.07
CA GLY A 136 17.72 18.79 -5.21
C GLY A 136 18.98 17.96 -5.37
N ASN A 137 19.29 17.18 -4.34
CA ASN A 137 20.43 16.29 -4.30
C ASN A 137 20.02 14.98 -3.61
N TYR A 138 21.01 14.11 -3.37
CA TYR A 138 20.82 12.83 -2.72
C TYR A 138 20.04 12.87 -1.39
N TYR A 139 20.20 13.95 -0.61
CA TYR A 139 19.62 14.10 0.73
C TYR A 139 18.22 14.71 0.71
N GLY A 140 17.77 15.27 -0.41
CA GLY A 140 16.44 15.87 -0.52
C GLY A 140 16.17 16.42 -1.92
N HIS A 141 15.00 16.10 -2.45
CA HIS A 141 14.58 16.43 -3.81
C HIS A 141 13.07 16.20 -4.03
N CYS A 142 12.53 16.76 -5.11
CA CYS A 142 11.15 16.61 -5.59
C CYS A 142 11.04 15.56 -6.71
N GLY A 143 11.82 14.48 -6.62
CA GLY A 143 11.97 13.51 -7.71
C GLY A 143 13.37 13.49 -8.32
N TYR A 144 13.64 12.49 -9.15
CA TYR A 144 14.91 12.37 -9.85
C TYR A 144 14.68 11.63 -11.18
N THR A 145 15.57 11.83 -12.13
CA THR A 145 15.59 11.07 -13.39
C THR A 145 16.83 10.17 -13.43
N ILE A 146 16.63 8.93 -13.88
CA ILE A 146 17.73 7.99 -14.12
C ILE A 146 18.21 8.19 -15.55
N ASN A 147 19.35 8.85 -15.71
CA ASN A 147 20.01 9.00 -17.00
C ASN A 147 21.11 7.94 -17.12
N ASP A 148 20.76 6.67 -17.36
CA ASP A 148 21.73 5.57 -17.50
C ASP A 148 22.50 5.65 -18.83
N THR A 149 23.33 6.69 -18.93
CA THR A 149 24.24 6.95 -20.03
C THR A 149 25.65 6.94 -19.49
N LEU A 150 26.62 6.53 -20.32
CA LEU A 150 28.04 6.54 -19.98
C LEU A 150 28.58 7.92 -19.55
N LEU A 151 27.82 8.99 -19.81
CA LEU A 151 28.17 10.38 -19.50
C LEU A 151 27.58 10.90 -18.19
N SER A 152 26.54 10.26 -17.64
CA SER A 152 25.92 10.66 -16.36
C SER A 152 25.49 9.44 -15.55
N PRO A 153 26.42 8.68 -14.96
CA PRO A 153 26.12 7.43 -14.25
C PRO A 153 25.32 7.61 -12.94
N HIS A 154 24.93 8.84 -12.60
CA HIS A 154 24.19 9.17 -11.38
C HIS A 154 22.83 9.78 -11.72
N PRO A 155 21.81 9.58 -10.87
CA PRO A 155 20.51 10.21 -11.03
C PRO A 155 20.61 11.75 -10.97
N GLU A 156 19.83 12.42 -11.80
CA GLU A 156 19.67 13.87 -11.77
C GLU A 156 18.49 14.21 -10.85
N TYR A 157 18.78 14.90 -9.74
CA TYR A 157 17.81 15.21 -8.70
C TYR A 157 17.10 16.54 -8.99
N LEU A 158 15.77 16.53 -8.89
CA LEU A 158 14.95 17.72 -9.08
C LEU A 158 14.86 18.54 -7.79
N LYS A 159 15.26 19.82 -7.85
CA LYS A 159 15.01 20.76 -6.75
C LYS A 159 13.52 21.05 -6.60
N CYS A 160 13.02 21.08 -5.37
CA CYS A 160 11.69 21.62 -5.12
C CYS A 160 11.65 23.12 -5.40
N LYS A 161 10.63 23.58 -6.12
CA LYS A 161 10.60 24.94 -6.68
C LYS A 161 10.13 25.98 -5.65
N THR A 162 9.20 25.58 -4.78
CA THR A 162 8.62 26.43 -3.76
C THR A 162 8.80 25.83 -2.36
N LEU A 163 8.59 26.65 -1.33
CA LEU A 163 8.54 26.16 0.05
C LEU A 163 7.41 25.13 0.24
N GLU A 164 6.29 25.30 -0.44
CA GLU A 164 5.17 24.35 -0.40
C GLU A 164 5.56 23.01 -1.05
N ASP A 165 6.18 23.04 -2.23
CA ASP A 165 6.68 21.82 -2.91
C ASP A 165 7.69 21.06 -2.06
N SER A 166 8.42 21.75 -1.17
CA SER A 166 9.41 21.11 -0.30
C SER A 166 8.77 20.11 0.67
N PHE A 167 7.48 20.24 0.98
CA PHE A 167 6.71 19.29 1.77
C PHE A 167 6.07 18.16 0.95
N CYS A 168 6.20 18.21 -0.39
CA CYS A 168 5.76 17.16 -1.32
C CYS A 168 6.94 16.34 -1.88
N GLY A 169 8.17 16.76 -1.58
CA GLY A 169 9.40 16.06 -1.96
C GLY A 169 9.68 14.82 -1.10
N MET A 170 10.96 14.54 -0.88
CA MET A 170 11.40 13.43 -0.03
C MET A 170 10.87 13.56 1.41
N LEU A 171 10.37 12.45 1.95
CA LEU A 171 9.91 12.35 3.33
C LEU A 171 11.08 12.36 4.32
N HIS A 172 11.02 13.24 5.32
CA HIS A 172 11.99 13.30 6.42
C HIS A 172 11.33 12.96 7.76
N CYS A 173 11.88 11.96 8.44
CA CYS A 173 11.34 11.43 9.68
C CYS A 173 12.25 11.68 10.88
N SER A 174 11.62 11.98 12.01
CA SER A 174 12.25 11.87 13.33
C SER A 174 11.94 10.48 13.87
N SER A 175 12.96 9.67 14.09
CA SER A 175 12.83 8.32 14.64
C SER A 175 13.96 8.07 15.63
N PRO A 176 13.79 7.23 16.65
CA PRO A 176 14.90 6.67 17.41
C PRO A 176 15.54 5.46 16.68
N ASN A 177 14.80 4.77 15.81
CA ASN A 177 15.22 3.49 15.19
C ASN A 177 16.11 3.68 13.96
N ILE A 178 17.30 3.05 13.97
CA ILE A 178 18.29 3.15 12.87
C ILE A 178 17.95 2.16 11.73
N ARG A 179 17.06 1.20 11.97
CA ARG A 179 16.54 0.25 10.98
C ARG A 179 15.03 0.41 10.89
N GLY A 180 14.47 0.30 9.70
CA GLY A 180 13.02 0.28 9.51
C GLY A 180 12.38 -1.02 9.99
N ILE A 181 11.05 -1.10 9.83
CA ILE A 181 10.24 -2.24 10.26
C ILE A 181 10.63 -3.51 9.46
N PRO A 182 10.71 -4.69 10.10
CA PRO A 182 10.81 -5.97 9.38
C PRO A 182 9.66 -6.16 8.37
N GLY A 183 9.96 -6.53 7.13
CA GLY A 183 8.95 -6.83 6.10
C GLY A 183 8.81 -5.81 4.97
N LEU A 184 9.60 -4.74 4.96
CA LEU A 184 9.77 -3.90 3.78
C LEU A 184 10.50 -4.65 2.65
N PRO A 185 10.31 -4.27 1.37
CA PRO A 185 10.94 -4.95 0.23
C PRO A 185 12.46 -5.10 0.41
N VAL A 186 13.04 -6.11 -0.23
CA VAL A 186 14.41 -6.61 0.05
C VAL A 186 15.52 -5.56 -0.18
N TYR A 187 15.22 -4.43 -0.84
CA TYR A 187 16.15 -3.34 -1.12
C TYR A 187 15.62 -2.00 -0.61
N VAL A 188 15.78 -1.76 0.69
CA VAL A 188 15.58 -0.44 1.31
C VAL A 188 16.88 -0.02 1.96
N ASP A 189 17.42 1.09 1.49
CA ASP A 189 18.54 1.74 2.15
C ASP A 189 18.01 2.82 3.11
N TYR A 190 18.51 2.75 4.34
CA TYR A 190 18.15 3.67 5.42
C TYR A 190 19.25 4.70 5.60
N TYR A 191 18.88 5.97 5.54
CA TYR A 191 19.80 7.09 5.69
C TYR A 191 19.43 7.95 6.88
N TYR A 192 20.46 8.52 7.50
CA TYR A 192 20.34 9.42 8.62
C TYR A 192 21.18 10.66 8.34
N THR A 193 20.56 11.82 8.55
CA THR A 193 21.28 13.09 8.66
C THR A 193 20.66 13.87 9.82
N ASP A 194 21.46 14.69 10.48
CA ASP A 194 21.03 15.52 11.59
C ASP A 194 21.23 16.99 11.21
N MET A 195 20.27 17.81 11.61
CA MET A 195 20.33 19.26 11.46
C MET A 195 20.50 19.93 12.82
N TYR A 196 21.34 20.96 12.89
CA TYR A 196 21.55 21.70 14.13
C TYR A 196 20.96 23.10 14.02
N ILE A 197 19.91 23.37 14.80
CA ILE A 197 19.27 24.68 14.88
C ILE A 197 19.52 25.24 16.27
N ASN A 198 20.20 26.38 16.37
CA ASN A 198 20.57 27.01 17.65
C ASN A 198 21.30 26.06 18.62
N GLY A 199 22.11 25.13 18.09
CA GLY A 199 22.83 24.14 18.88
C GLY A 199 22.01 22.92 19.32
N VAL A 200 20.73 22.83 18.94
CA VAL A 200 19.87 21.66 19.16
C VAL A 200 19.86 20.78 17.91
N GLY A 201 20.15 19.49 18.08
CA GLY A 201 20.14 18.52 16.99
C GLY A 201 18.74 17.98 16.70
N HIS A 202 18.39 17.88 15.43
CA HIS A 202 17.12 17.37 14.91
C HIS A 202 17.39 16.29 13.86
N SER A 203 16.77 15.12 14.04
CA SER A 203 16.95 13.98 13.15
C SER A 203 16.13 14.13 11.87
N CYS A 204 16.78 14.10 10.71
CA CYS A 204 16.14 14.07 9.38
C CYS A 204 16.43 12.72 8.70
N ARG A 205 15.72 11.66 9.08
CA ARG A 205 15.91 10.31 8.52
C ARG A 205 15.08 10.13 7.26
N PHE A 206 15.61 9.38 6.29
CA PHE A 206 14.90 9.10 5.03
C PHE A 206 15.29 7.72 4.51
N VAL A 207 14.48 7.20 3.60
CA VAL A 207 14.67 5.88 2.98
C VAL A 207 14.61 6.00 1.47
N VAL A 208 15.38 5.14 0.81
CA VAL A 208 15.31 4.96 -0.64
C VAL A 208 14.89 3.52 -0.92
N PHE A 209 13.73 3.34 -1.55
CA PHE A 209 13.21 2.02 -1.95
C PHE A 209 13.65 1.71 -3.37
N ASP A 210 14.43 0.65 -3.57
CA ASP A 210 14.60 0.08 -4.92
C ASP A 210 13.53 -0.99 -5.16
N VAL A 211 12.50 -0.62 -5.92
CA VAL A 211 11.41 -1.55 -6.26
C VAL A 211 11.68 -2.33 -7.56
N GLY A 212 12.87 -2.20 -8.16
CA GLY A 212 13.29 -2.94 -9.34
C GLY A 212 12.63 -2.45 -10.64
N LYS A 213 13.47 -2.19 -11.66
CA LYS A 213 13.16 -1.59 -12.97
C LYS A 213 12.73 -0.11 -12.92
N ASN A 214 13.72 0.79 -13.03
CA ASN A 214 13.56 2.21 -13.36
C ASN A 214 12.54 2.97 -12.50
N SER A 215 12.30 2.52 -11.28
CA SER A 215 11.37 3.15 -10.35
C SER A 215 11.96 2.90 -8.97
N LEU A 216 12.65 3.89 -8.39
CA LEU A 216 12.74 3.98 -6.94
C LEU A 216 11.49 4.75 -6.52
N ALA A 217 10.61 4.11 -5.77
CA ALA A 217 9.51 4.82 -5.14
C ALA A 217 10.11 5.67 -4.03
N ILE A 218 10.22 6.98 -4.28
CA ILE A 218 10.21 7.92 -3.16
C ILE A 218 8.85 7.68 -2.51
N ILE A 219 8.76 7.61 -1.19
CA ILE A 219 7.51 7.96 -0.52
C ILE A 219 7.37 9.46 -0.75
N ALA A 220 7.00 9.81 -1.98
CA ALA A 220 6.54 11.11 -2.37
C ALA A 220 5.21 11.22 -1.64
N ILE A 221 5.10 12.30 -0.88
CA ILE A 221 3.86 12.73 -0.27
C ILE A 221 2.97 13.16 -1.45
N ASN A 222 2.42 12.19 -2.18
CA ASN A 222 1.43 12.44 -3.20
C ASN A 222 0.10 12.60 -2.47
N PHE A 223 -0.23 13.85 -2.15
CA PHE A 223 -1.61 14.30 -1.93
C PHE A 223 -2.21 14.77 -3.26
#